data_AF-A0A832XY63-F1
#
_entry.id   AF-A0A832XY63-F1
#
_cell.length_a   1.000
_cell.length_b   1.000
_cell.length_c   1.000
_cell.angle_alpha   90.00
_cell.angle_beta   90.00
_cell.angle_gamma   90.00
#
_symmetry.space_group_name_H-M   'P 1'
#
loop_
_entity.id
_entity.type
_entity.pdbx_description
1 polymer ?
#
loop_
_entity_poly.entity_id
_entity_poly.type
_entity_poly.pdbx_seq_one_letter_code
_entity_poly.pdbx_strand_id
1 'polypeptide(L)'
;MDHNPNANTNWGDAATNGVNYELTSSGDWIHSQLGDTTVASGSAGADGSTPSDANKITAYNKFADRETVDVSLIAAGPASTTHAKNLITLVNKRKDCMVFISPERSDVVNVATSYNQLKNVKNYVLGLGSTSYAVFDSGYKKVYDRYSDIFRWTPLNGDIAGLCALTDYVADPWWSPGGLSRGQIRNSIQLAFNPSQTERDSLYSNRINPVCSFPGEGTMLWGDKTGLSQNSAFNRINVRRLFIAIEKAIENASKVVLFEFNDQFTRQNFVSIVEPFLDDVKARRGITDFLVVCDSTNNTAQVIDTNEFRADIYIKPTRSINFITLTFVATRTGVEFSEVVSA
;
A
#
# COMPACT_ATOMS: atom_id res chain seq x y z
N MET A 1 17.57 -74.89 -42.33
CA MET A 1 16.30 -74.31 -42.79
C MET A 1 16.61 -72.90 -43.23
N ASP A 2 16.49 -72.66 -44.54
CA ASP A 2 16.76 -71.38 -45.18
C ASP A 2 15.87 -70.28 -44.59
N HIS A 3 16.46 -69.12 -44.30
CA HIS A 3 15.74 -67.97 -43.77
C HIS A 3 15.05 -67.24 -44.93
N ASN A 4 13.74 -67.02 -44.80
CA ASN A 4 12.94 -66.30 -45.78
C ASN A 4 13.40 -64.81 -45.83
N PRO A 5 13.93 -64.32 -46.96
CA PRO A 5 14.43 -62.95 -47.08
C PRO A 5 13.31 -61.89 -47.12
N ASN A 6 12.04 -62.30 -47.15
CA ASN A 6 10.88 -61.40 -47.17
C ASN A 6 10.23 -61.20 -45.79
N ALA A 7 10.78 -61.78 -44.73
CA ALA A 7 10.39 -61.43 -43.37
C ALA A 7 11.18 -60.19 -42.95
N ASN A 8 10.46 -59.16 -42.48
CA ASN A 8 10.98 -57.86 -42.11
C ASN A 8 11.83 -57.93 -40.82
N THR A 9 12.89 -58.74 -40.81
CA THR A 9 13.73 -58.97 -39.62
C THR A 9 14.86 -57.98 -39.61
N ASN A 10 14.72 -56.95 -38.78
CA ASN A 10 15.75 -55.93 -38.55
C ASN A 10 16.90 -56.46 -37.66
N TRP A 11 17.49 -57.60 -38.06
CA TRP A 11 18.61 -58.22 -37.34
C TRP A 11 19.91 -57.48 -37.69
N GLY A 12 20.40 -56.67 -36.75
CA GLY A 12 21.66 -55.94 -36.88
C GLY A 12 21.61 -54.49 -36.41
N ASP A 13 20.42 -53.91 -36.27
CA ASP A 13 20.26 -52.56 -35.76
C ASP A 13 20.28 -52.57 -34.22
N ALA A 14 21.27 -51.91 -33.62
CA ALA A 14 21.30 -51.68 -32.19
C ALA A 14 20.07 -50.86 -31.78
N ALA A 15 19.28 -51.37 -30.84
CA ALA A 15 18.16 -50.61 -30.29
C ALA A 15 18.67 -49.32 -29.62
N THR A 16 18.30 -48.16 -30.17
CA THR A 16 18.75 -46.85 -29.69
C THR A 16 18.12 -46.46 -28.35
N ASN A 17 17.03 -47.14 -27.95
CA ASN A 17 16.25 -46.91 -26.72
C ASN A 17 15.83 -48.27 -26.11
N GLY A 18 15.24 -48.25 -24.90
CA GLY A 18 14.65 -49.45 -24.28
C GLY A 18 13.59 -50.11 -25.17
N VAL A 19 13.56 -51.45 -25.19
CA VAL A 19 12.67 -52.25 -26.04
C VAL A 19 11.81 -53.14 -25.17
N ASN A 20 10.49 -53.17 -25.44
CA ASN A 20 9.61 -54.20 -24.87
C ASN A 20 9.52 -55.39 -25.82
N TYR A 21 9.66 -56.60 -25.27
CA TYR A 21 9.48 -57.85 -25.99
C TYR A 21 8.22 -58.56 -25.46
N GLU A 22 7.32 -58.93 -26.37
CA GLU A 22 6.11 -59.68 -26.03
C GLU A 22 6.02 -60.93 -26.91
N LEU A 23 5.60 -62.05 -26.30
CA LEU A 23 5.37 -63.31 -27.01
C LEU A 23 3.91 -63.34 -27.47
N THR A 24 3.70 -63.47 -28.79
CA THR A 24 2.35 -63.58 -29.36
C THR A 24 1.77 -64.97 -29.10
N SER A 25 0.45 -65.09 -29.19
CA SER A 25 -0.27 -66.37 -29.04
C SER A 25 0.09 -67.41 -30.11
N SER A 26 0.73 -66.99 -31.21
CA SER A 26 1.27 -67.86 -32.26
C SER A 26 2.66 -68.43 -31.94
N GLY A 27 3.30 -67.99 -30.84
CA GLY A 27 4.65 -68.38 -30.45
C GLY A 27 5.77 -67.49 -31.01
N ASP A 28 5.43 -66.44 -31.76
CA ASP A 28 6.41 -65.49 -32.31
C ASP A 28 6.69 -64.35 -31.33
N TRP A 29 7.95 -63.96 -31.19
CA TRP A 29 8.37 -62.78 -30.44
C TRP A 29 8.20 -61.52 -31.29
N ILE A 30 7.43 -60.55 -30.78
CA ILE A 30 7.35 -59.21 -31.36
C ILE A 30 8.03 -58.21 -30.42
N HIS A 31 8.62 -57.17 -31.00
CA HIS A 31 9.23 -56.08 -30.25
C HIS A 31 8.60 -54.74 -30.63
N SER A 32 8.45 -53.85 -29.67
CA SER A 32 8.13 -52.44 -29.92
C SER A 32 9.22 -51.56 -29.32
N GLN A 33 9.66 -50.57 -30.08
CA GLN A 33 10.55 -49.54 -29.53
C GLN A 33 9.72 -48.70 -28.56
N LEU A 34 10.21 -48.53 -27.33
CA LEU A 34 9.65 -47.49 -26.47
C LEU A 34 9.92 -46.15 -27.14
N GLY A 35 8.88 -45.32 -27.25
CA GLY A 35 8.95 -44.01 -27.89
C GLY A 35 10.09 -43.16 -27.32
N ASP A 36 10.62 -42.29 -28.17
CA ASP A 36 11.83 -41.53 -27.91
C ASP A 36 11.83 -40.85 -26.53
N THR A 37 12.92 -41.00 -25.79
CA THR A 37 13.05 -40.43 -24.44
C THR A 37 12.89 -38.91 -24.56
N THR A 38 11.79 -38.33 -24.08
CA THR A 38 11.58 -36.87 -24.12
C THR A 38 12.50 -36.18 -23.12
N VAL A 39 13.68 -35.78 -23.57
CA VAL A 39 14.54 -34.86 -22.83
C VAL A 39 13.94 -33.46 -22.92
N ALA A 40 13.07 -33.11 -21.97
CA ALA A 40 12.59 -31.74 -21.84
C ALA A 40 13.67 -30.88 -21.17
N SER A 41 14.45 -30.14 -21.96
CA SER A 41 15.32 -29.07 -21.45
C SER A 41 14.53 -27.76 -21.35
N GLY A 42 14.66 -27.02 -20.25
CA GLY A 42 14.00 -25.73 -20.03
C GLY A 42 14.52 -24.56 -20.91
N SER A 43 15.02 -24.85 -22.11
CA SER A 43 15.70 -23.92 -23.01
C SER A 43 14.77 -23.02 -23.82
N ALA A 44 13.46 -23.28 -23.81
CA ALA A 44 12.45 -22.50 -24.54
C ALA A 44 11.65 -21.51 -23.66
N GLY A 45 12.04 -21.33 -22.40
CA GLY A 45 11.44 -20.34 -21.52
C GLY A 45 11.71 -18.91 -22.00
N ALA A 46 10.71 -18.03 -21.90
CA ALA A 46 10.86 -16.60 -22.15
C ALA A 46 10.24 -15.81 -20.99
N ASP A 47 10.90 -14.73 -20.57
CA ASP A 47 10.46 -13.87 -19.46
C ASP A 47 9.22 -13.01 -19.81
N GLY A 48 8.70 -13.15 -21.03
CA GLY A 48 7.56 -12.41 -21.54
C GLY A 48 7.91 -10.96 -21.89
N SER A 49 6.87 -10.18 -22.20
CA SER A 49 6.97 -8.74 -22.46
C SER A 49 6.75 -7.93 -21.19
N THR A 50 7.23 -6.67 -21.17
CA THR A 50 6.89 -5.71 -20.11
C THR A 50 5.37 -5.67 -19.87
N PRO A 51 4.89 -5.82 -18.62
CA PRO A 51 3.46 -5.86 -18.35
C PRO A 51 2.75 -4.57 -18.75
N SER A 52 1.66 -4.70 -19.51
CA SER A 52 0.76 -3.59 -19.83
C SER A 52 -0.02 -3.13 -18.59
N ASP A 53 -0.63 -1.95 -18.65
CA ASP A 53 -1.52 -1.48 -17.58
C ASP A 53 -2.70 -2.44 -17.36
N ALA A 54 -3.22 -3.09 -18.41
CA ALA A 54 -4.26 -4.11 -18.29
C ALA A 54 -3.78 -5.33 -17.49
N ASN A 55 -2.53 -5.77 -17.68
CA ASN A 55 -1.94 -6.85 -16.90
C ASN A 55 -1.80 -6.45 -15.42
N LYS A 56 -1.33 -5.22 -15.16
CA LYS A 56 -1.24 -4.69 -13.79
C LYS A 56 -2.61 -4.63 -13.12
N ILE A 57 -3.62 -4.08 -13.80
CA ILE A 57 -5.00 -4.01 -13.29
C ILE A 57 -5.51 -5.40 -12.92
N THR A 58 -5.32 -6.38 -13.80
CA THR A 58 -5.72 -7.77 -13.56
C THR A 58 -5.02 -8.34 -12.32
N ALA A 59 -3.73 -8.07 -12.15
CA ALA A 59 -2.97 -8.53 -10.98
C ALA A 59 -3.47 -7.87 -9.68
N TYR A 60 -3.65 -6.55 -9.66
CA TYR A 60 -4.11 -5.86 -8.45
C TYR A 60 -5.57 -6.16 -8.09
N ASN A 61 -6.41 -6.51 -9.07
CA ASN A 61 -7.79 -6.94 -8.80
C ASN A 61 -7.87 -8.25 -8.02
N LYS A 62 -6.79 -9.04 -7.94
CA LYS A 62 -6.73 -10.20 -7.02
C LYS A 62 -6.76 -9.78 -5.55
N PHE A 63 -6.38 -8.54 -5.26
CA PHE A 63 -6.50 -7.93 -3.95
C PHE A 63 -7.80 -7.10 -3.83
N ALA A 64 -8.83 -7.33 -4.64
CA ALA A 64 -10.08 -6.56 -4.53
C ALA A 64 -11.00 -7.03 -3.40
N ASP A 65 -10.87 -8.30 -3.01
CA ASP A 65 -11.66 -8.89 -1.95
C ASP A 65 -10.93 -8.79 -0.61
N ARG A 66 -11.57 -8.07 0.33
CA ARG A 66 -11.01 -7.84 1.66
C ARG A 66 -11.27 -8.95 2.66
N GLU A 67 -12.22 -9.83 2.37
CA GLU A 67 -12.49 -10.98 3.24
C GLU A 67 -11.44 -12.08 3.06
N THR A 68 -10.98 -12.28 1.82
CA THR A 68 -9.99 -13.32 1.50
C THR A 68 -8.54 -12.86 1.58
N VAL A 69 -8.27 -11.57 1.34
CA VAL A 69 -6.90 -11.03 1.32
C VAL A 69 -6.78 -9.84 2.24
N ASP A 70 -5.99 -10.01 3.30
CA ASP A 70 -5.61 -8.91 4.18
C ASP A 70 -4.40 -8.16 3.62
N VAL A 71 -4.59 -6.89 3.29
CA VAL A 71 -3.53 -6.00 2.82
C VAL A 71 -3.79 -4.60 3.35
N SER A 72 -2.82 -4.00 4.05
CA SER A 72 -2.98 -2.66 4.61
C SER A 72 -2.41 -1.56 3.71
N LEU A 73 -1.31 -1.85 3.00
CA LEU A 73 -0.51 -0.87 2.25
C LEU A 73 -0.24 -1.39 0.84
N ILE A 74 -0.57 -0.58 -0.16
CA ILE A 74 -0.40 -0.90 -1.58
C ILE A 74 0.56 0.11 -2.21
N ALA A 75 1.73 -0.33 -2.67
CA ALA A 75 2.64 0.52 -3.43
C ALA A 75 2.35 0.43 -4.95
N ALA A 76 2.18 1.57 -5.61
CA ALA A 76 1.83 1.67 -7.03
C ALA A 76 3.06 1.89 -7.94
N GLY A 77 3.93 0.88 -8.07
CA GLY A 77 5.19 0.96 -8.83
C GLY A 77 5.00 1.32 -10.31
N PRO A 78 5.98 2.03 -10.92
CA PRO A 78 5.75 3.27 -11.68
C PRO A 78 4.33 3.35 -12.25
N ALA A 79 3.51 4.17 -11.60
CA ALA A 79 2.10 4.29 -11.91
C ALA A 79 1.90 5.24 -13.10
N SER A 80 1.51 4.68 -14.23
CA SER A 80 0.81 5.47 -15.25
C SER A 80 -0.46 6.05 -14.64
N THR A 81 -0.98 7.11 -15.25
CA THR A 81 -2.28 7.69 -14.86
C THR A 81 -3.40 6.64 -14.79
N THR A 82 -3.45 5.70 -15.75
CA THR A 82 -4.44 4.62 -15.78
C THR A 82 -4.29 3.67 -14.60
N HIS A 83 -3.06 3.24 -14.31
CA HIS A 83 -2.77 2.35 -13.20
C HIS A 83 -3.10 3.00 -11.84
N ALA A 84 -2.71 4.26 -11.65
CA ALA A 84 -3.01 5.02 -10.43
C ALA A 84 -4.51 5.15 -10.19
N LYS A 85 -5.29 5.50 -11.22
CA LYS A 85 -6.75 5.61 -11.13
C LYS A 85 -7.40 4.28 -10.74
N ASN A 86 -6.94 3.16 -11.31
CA ASN A 86 -7.45 1.84 -10.94
C ASN A 86 -7.21 1.52 -9.46
N LEU A 87 -6.01 1.80 -8.93
CA LEU A 87 -5.70 1.55 -7.53
C LEU A 87 -6.48 2.48 -6.58
N ILE A 88 -6.73 3.73 -6.98
CA ILE A 88 -7.62 4.62 -6.23
C ILE A 88 -9.03 4.04 -6.15
N THR A 89 -9.56 3.51 -7.26
CA THR A 89 -10.86 2.82 -7.27
C THR A 89 -10.86 1.59 -6.36
N LEU A 90 -9.78 0.79 -6.39
CA LEU A 90 -9.61 -0.39 -5.54
C LEU A 90 -9.70 -0.04 -4.05
N VAL A 91 -8.88 0.91 -3.58
CA VAL A 91 -8.86 1.28 -2.15
C VAL A 91 -10.15 1.98 -1.71
N ASN A 92 -10.80 2.74 -2.60
CA ASN A 92 -12.11 3.35 -2.31
C ASN A 92 -13.22 2.31 -2.16
N LYS A 93 -13.12 1.17 -2.86
CA LYS A 93 -14.05 0.05 -2.72
C LYS A 93 -13.80 -0.71 -1.41
N ARG A 94 -12.54 -1.03 -1.10
CA ARG A 94 -12.21 -1.85 0.07
C ARG A 94 -12.24 -1.10 1.40
N LYS A 95 -11.79 0.15 1.42
CA LYS A 95 -11.71 1.06 2.58
C LYS A 95 -10.89 0.56 3.78
N ASP A 96 -10.16 -0.53 3.65
CA ASP A 96 -9.33 -1.15 4.69
C ASP A 96 -7.82 -0.98 4.44
N CYS A 97 -7.45 -0.27 3.38
CA CYS A 97 -6.07 -0.14 2.92
C CYS A 97 -5.79 1.21 2.29
N MET A 98 -4.51 1.56 2.18
CA MET A 98 -4.05 2.79 1.53
C MET A 98 -3.12 2.51 0.36
N VAL A 99 -3.25 3.31 -0.69
CA VAL A 99 -2.36 3.28 -1.85
C VAL A 99 -1.33 4.42 -1.80
N PHE A 100 -0.09 4.09 -2.13
CA PHE A 100 1.02 5.03 -2.23
C PHE A 100 1.44 5.17 -3.70
N ILE A 101 1.39 6.40 -4.22
CA ILE A 101 1.55 6.69 -5.64
C ILE A 101 2.62 7.77 -5.82
N SER A 102 3.68 7.40 -6.55
CA SER A 102 4.68 8.33 -7.07
C SER A 102 4.27 8.87 -8.45
N PRO A 103 4.80 10.02 -8.88
CA PRO A 103 4.60 10.53 -10.24
C PRO A 103 5.21 9.61 -11.31
N GLU A 104 4.96 9.92 -12.58
CA GLU A 104 5.61 9.19 -13.67
C GLU A 104 7.11 9.53 -13.70
N ARG A 105 7.94 8.57 -14.11
CA ARG A 105 9.40 8.76 -14.13
C ARG A 105 9.80 9.97 -14.99
N SER A 106 9.11 10.18 -16.10
CA SER A 106 9.30 11.31 -17.03
C SER A 106 8.93 12.67 -16.44
N ASP A 107 8.13 12.72 -15.37
CA ASP A 107 7.75 13.97 -14.73
C ASP A 107 8.91 14.60 -13.95
N VAL A 108 9.85 13.78 -13.48
CA VAL A 108 10.92 14.20 -12.58
C VAL A 108 12.33 13.82 -13.03
N VAL A 109 12.53 12.64 -13.62
CA VAL A 109 13.87 12.18 -14.00
C VAL A 109 14.26 12.77 -15.36
N ASN A 110 15.48 13.31 -15.45
CA ASN A 110 16.02 13.96 -16.65
C ASN A 110 15.20 15.19 -17.12
N VAL A 111 14.47 15.83 -16.21
CA VAL A 111 13.78 17.09 -16.46
C VAL A 111 14.70 18.25 -16.10
N ALA A 112 14.86 19.19 -17.04
CA ALA A 112 15.93 20.20 -16.99
C ALA A 112 15.82 21.21 -15.83
N THR A 113 14.61 21.50 -15.34
CA THR A 113 14.39 22.54 -14.32
C THR A 113 13.43 22.06 -13.23
N SER A 114 13.66 22.51 -12.00
CA SER A 114 12.78 22.22 -10.86
C SER A 114 11.36 22.78 -11.06
N TYR A 115 11.24 23.91 -11.75
CA TYR A 115 9.95 24.48 -12.16
C TYR A 115 9.13 23.48 -13.01
N ASN A 116 9.76 22.84 -14.00
CA ASN A 116 9.07 21.86 -14.84
C ASN A 116 8.74 20.58 -14.05
N GLN A 117 9.64 20.13 -13.18
CA GLN A 117 9.39 18.99 -12.29
C GLN A 117 8.17 19.26 -11.39
N LEU A 118 8.13 20.41 -10.72
CA LEU A 118 7.00 20.85 -9.90
C LEU A 118 5.69 20.85 -10.71
N LYS A 119 5.71 21.47 -11.89
CA LYS A 119 4.53 21.56 -12.76
C LYS A 119 4.03 20.19 -13.20
N ASN A 120 4.92 19.29 -13.62
CA ASN A 120 4.57 17.95 -14.09
C ASN A 120 3.95 17.11 -12.98
N VAL A 121 4.60 17.05 -11.80
CA VAL A 121 4.09 16.31 -10.63
C VAL A 121 2.71 16.83 -10.20
N LYS A 122 2.53 18.16 -10.19
CA LYS A 122 1.21 18.76 -9.88
C LYS A 122 0.16 18.36 -10.90
N ASN A 123 0.46 18.47 -12.20
CA ASN A 123 -0.49 18.13 -13.26
C ASN A 123 -0.89 16.65 -13.20
N TYR A 124 0.07 15.76 -12.97
CA TYR A 124 -0.19 14.33 -12.78
C TYR A 124 -1.18 14.08 -11.64
N VAL A 125 -0.91 14.61 -10.43
CA VAL A 125 -1.76 14.39 -9.25
C VAL A 125 -3.12 15.09 -9.35
N LEU A 126 -3.20 16.26 -9.99
CA LEU A 126 -4.47 16.94 -10.24
C LEU A 126 -5.37 16.15 -11.20
N GLY A 127 -4.79 15.33 -12.08
CA GLY A 127 -5.52 14.39 -12.93
C GLY A 127 -6.04 13.14 -12.19
N LEU A 128 -5.69 12.94 -10.92
CA LEU A 128 -6.10 11.81 -10.09
C LEU A 128 -7.29 12.16 -9.18
N GLY A 129 -8.10 11.14 -8.87
CA GLY A 129 -9.29 11.28 -8.03
C GLY A 129 -8.95 11.70 -6.60
N SER A 130 -9.85 12.49 -6.00
CA SER A 130 -9.75 12.87 -4.58
C SER A 130 -10.14 11.70 -3.68
N THR A 131 -9.27 11.32 -2.75
CA THR A 131 -9.57 10.29 -1.76
C THR A 131 -8.67 10.42 -0.53
N SER A 132 -9.19 10.06 0.64
CA SER A 132 -8.40 9.93 1.85
C SER A 132 -7.55 8.65 1.89
N TYR A 133 -7.79 7.68 1.01
CA TYR A 133 -7.10 6.38 0.97
C TYR A 133 -5.88 6.36 0.05
N ALA A 134 -5.51 7.49 -0.56
CA ALA A 134 -4.31 7.60 -1.38
C ALA A 134 -3.30 8.55 -0.73
N VAL A 135 -2.02 8.31 -1.00
CA VAL A 135 -0.89 9.15 -0.63
C VAL A 135 -0.07 9.44 -1.88
N PHE A 136 0.18 10.71 -2.14
CA PHE A 136 0.99 11.15 -3.28
C PHE A 136 2.34 11.69 -2.78
N ASP A 137 3.40 11.32 -3.49
CA ASP A 137 4.75 11.79 -3.22
C ASP A 137 5.33 12.62 -4.37
N SER A 138 6.53 13.17 -4.16
CA SER A 138 7.12 14.12 -5.10
C SER A 138 8.06 13.52 -6.13
N GLY A 139 8.39 12.22 -6.13
CA GLY A 139 9.29 11.72 -7.17
C GLY A 139 10.02 10.39 -6.95
N TYR A 140 11.29 10.41 -7.37
CA TYR A 140 12.17 9.26 -7.48
C TYR A 140 13.46 9.54 -6.71
N LYS A 141 14.01 8.48 -6.10
CA LYS A 141 15.36 8.49 -5.57
C LYS A 141 16.30 7.68 -6.44
N LYS A 142 17.57 8.09 -6.46
CA LYS A 142 18.67 7.35 -7.05
C LYS A 142 19.22 6.40 -5.99
N VAL A 143 19.26 5.11 -6.32
CA VAL A 143 19.80 4.05 -5.47
C VAL A 143 20.92 3.32 -6.20
N TYR A 144 21.84 2.75 -5.44
CA TYR A 144 22.81 1.79 -5.96
C TYR A 144 22.18 0.39 -5.95
N ASP A 145 22.04 -0.23 -7.11
CA ASP A 145 21.60 -1.61 -7.24
C ASP A 145 22.82 -2.54 -7.19
N ARG A 146 23.02 -3.16 -6.02
CA ARG A 146 24.13 -4.10 -5.75
C ARG A 146 24.14 -5.34 -6.64
N TYR A 147 23.00 -5.75 -7.21
CA TYR A 147 22.91 -6.97 -8.00
C TYR A 147 23.38 -6.76 -9.44
N SER A 148 23.15 -5.54 -9.96
CA SER A 148 23.52 -5.17 -11.32
C SER A 148 24.70 -4.19 -11.39
N ASP A 149 25.24 -3.79 -10.24
CA ASP A 149 26.33 -2.82 -10.10
C ASP A 149 26.10 -1.49 -10.85
N ILE A 150 24.86 -0.99 -10.82
CA ILE A 150 24.51 0.28 -11.46
C ILE A 150 23.61 1.13 -10.58
N PHE A 151 23.67 2.44 -10.80
CA PHE A 151 22.74 3.38 -10.18
C PHE A 151 21.43 3.44 -10.95
N ARG A 152 20.30 3.26 -10.26
CA ARG A 152 18.95 3.29 -10.85
C ARG A 152 18.05 4.29 -10.14
N TRP A 153 17.09 4.81 -10.88
CA TRP A 153 16.01 5.64 -10.35
C TRP A 153 14.84 4.75 -9.95
N THR A 154 14.39 4.87 -8.71
CA THR A 154 13.28 4.09 -8.13
C THR A 154 12.21 5.05 -7.61
N PRO A 155 10.91 4.78 -7.85
CA PRO A 155 9.83 5.60 -7.29
C PRO A 155 9.81 5.54 -5.75
N LEU A 156 9.36 6.61 -5.10
CA LEU A 156 9.36 6.75 -3.64
C LEU A 156 8.14 6.10 -2.95
N ASN A 157 7.16 5.62 -3.70
CA ASN A 157 5.95 4.98 -3.17
C ASN A 157 6.23 3.80 -2.26
N GLY A 158 7.20 2.94 -2.62
CA GLY A 158 7.63 1.81 -1.82
C GLY A 158 8.33 2.26 -0.55
N ASP A 159 9.13 3.33 -0.63
CA ASP A 159 9.73 3.94 0.55
C ASP A 159 8.67 4.47 1.50
N ILE A 160 7.67 5.19 1.00
CA ILE A 160 6.65 5.83 1.84
C ILE A 160 5.69 4.81 2.44
N ALA A 161 5.33 3.76 1.69
CA ALA A 161 4.64 2.60 2.25
C ALA A 161 5.50 1.94 3.34
N GLY A 162 6.81 1.81 3.10
CA GLY A 162 7.78 1.31 4.08
C GLY A 162 7.90 2.18 5.33
N LEU A 163 7.84 3.51 5.21
CA LEU A 163 7.83 4.45 6.34
C LEU A 163 6.57 4.27 7.18
N CYS A 164 5.43 4.03 6.54
CA CYS A 164 4.18 3.71 7.22
C CYS A 164 4.31 2.40 8.01
N ALA A 165 4.82 1.34 7.38
CA ALA A 165 5.06 0.06 8.06
C ALA A 165 6.07 0.19 9.21
N LEU A 166 7.15 0.95 9.03
CA LEU A 166 8.13 1.23 10.07
C LEU A 166 7.49 1.98 11.23
N THR A 167 6.64 2.96 10.95
CA THR A 167 5.92 3.75 11.96
C THR A 167 5.02 2.85 12.81
N ASP A 168 4.37 1.87 12.21
CA ASP A 168 3.53 0.91 12.93
C ASP A 168 4.36 0.00 13.82
N TYR A 169 5.56 -0.36 13.38
CA TYR A 169 6.45 -1.23 14.13
C TYR A 169 7.11 -0.53 15.33
N VAL A 170 7.51 0.73 15.19
CA VAL A 170 8.23 1.47 16.27
C VAL A 170 7.32 2.32 17.15
N ALA A 171 6.09 2.57 16.71
CA ALA A 171 5.10 3.36 17.40
C ALA A 171 3.71 2.76 17.14
N ASP A 172 2.85 3.46 16.40
CA ASP A 172 1.50 3.02 16.08
C ASP A 172 1.00 3.63 14.76
N PRO A 173 -0.04 3.05 14.13
CA PRO A 173 -0.58 3.55 12.86
C PRO A 173 -1.01 5.02 12.83
N TRP A 174 -1.36 5.58 13.98
CA TRP A 174 -1.80 6.97 14.15
C TRP A 174 -0.68 7.98 14.36
N TRP A 175 0.58 7.55 14.29
CA TRP A 175 1.70 8.46 14.18
C TRP A 175 1.93 8.87 12.72
N SER A 176 2.33 10.12 12.52
CA SER A 176 2.71 10.58 11.18
C SER A 176 3.92 9.77 10.68
N PRO A 177 3.99 9.36 9.41
CA PRO A 177 5.20 8.75 8.85
C PRO A 177 6.22 9.80 8.40
N GLY A 178 5.92 11.10 8.50
CA GLY A 178 6.77 12.19 8.04
C GLY A 178 7.71 12.78 9.10
N GLY A 179 8.64 13.61 8.63
CA GLY A 179 9.57 14.39 9.45
C GLY A 179 10.83 13.62 9.84
N LEU A 180 11.67 14.26 10.67
CA LEU A 180 13.01 13.76 11.01
C LEU A 180 13.00 12.43 11.78
N SER A 181 11.99 12.16 12.59
CA SER A 181 11.99 10.99 13.50
C SER A 181 11.62 9.68 12.80
N ARG A 182 10.63 9.68 11.90
CA ARG A 182 10.18 8.44 11.21
C ARG A 182 10.20 8.56 9.69
N GLY A 183 10.40 9.75 9.13
CA GLY A 183 10.34 9.98 7.69
C GLY A 183 11.62 9.70 6.93
N GLN A 184 12.67 9.19 7.59
CA GLN A 184 14.00 9.01 7.01
C GLN A 184 14.03 7.90 5.95
N ILE A 185 14.37 8.27 4.72
CA ILE A 185 14.46 7.37 3.58
C ILE A 185 15.90 6.89 3.44
N ARG A 186 16.08 5.59 3.64
CA ARG A 186 17.39 4.93 3.56
C ARG A 186 17.81 4.68 2.11
N ASN A 187 19.12 4.52 1.92
CA ASN A 187 19.77 4.17 0.65
C ASN A 187 19.47 5.15 -0.50
N SER A 188 19.05 6.38 -0.18
CA SER A 188 18.91 7.48 -1.14
C SER A 188 20.27 8.15 -1.32
N ILE A 189 20.76 8.18 -2.56
CA ILE A 189 21.98 8.93 -2.92
C ILE A 189 21.62 10.33 -3.36
N GLN A 190 20.54 10.45 -4.12
CA GLN A 190 20.08 11.71 -4.70
C GLN A 190 18.58 11.63 -5.00
N LEU A 191 17.87 12.74 -4.85
CA LEU A 191 16.51 12.90 -5.35
C LEU A 191 16.50 13.43 -6.78
N ALA A 192 15.60 12.92 -7.62
CA ALA A 192 15.41 13.45 -8.97
C ALA A 192 14.93 14.91 -8.92
N PHE A 193 14.03 15.18 -7.97
CA PHE A 193 13.51 16.50 -7.65
C PHE A 193 13.69 16.73 -6.15
N ASN A 194 14.59 17.64 -5.77
CA ASN A 194 14.76 18.08 -4.38
C ASN A 194 14.13 19.48 -4.23
N PRO A 195 12.88 19.60 -3.75
CA PRO A 195 12.14 20.85 -3.76
C PRO A 195 12.66 21.87 -2.73
N SER A 196 12.82 23.11 -3.17
CA SER A 196 12.99 24.29 -2.32
C SER A 196 11.76 24.54 -1.45
N GLN A 197 11.86 25.43 -0.46
CA GLN A 197 10.75 25.71 0.46
C GLN A 197 9.46 26.13 -0.27
N THR A 198 9.54 27.09 -1.18
CA THR A 198 8.38 27.55 -1.96
C THR A 198 7.76 26.43 -2.80
N GLU A 199 8.59 25.54 -3.34
CA GLU A 199 8.12 24.38 -4.10
C GLU A 199 7.45 23.34 -3.18
N ARG A 200 7.98 23.11 -1.97
CA ARG A 200 7.33 22.26 -0.95
C ARG A 200 5.97 22.79 -0.57
N ASP A 201 5.83 24.09 -0.34
CA ASP A 201 4.55 24.71 -0.01
C ASP A 201 3.54 24.57 -1.18
N SER A 202 4.02 24.69 -2.42
CA SER A 202 3.19 24.47 -3.61
C SER A 202 2.76 23.01 -3.77
N LEU A 203 3.65 22.04 -3.54
CA LEU A 203 3.32 20.61 -3.55
C LEU A 203 2.30 20.29 -2.46
N TYR A 204 2.54 20.76 -1.24
CA TYR A 204 1.73 20.44 -0.07
C TYR A 204 0.33 21.05 -0.15
N SER A 205 0.19 22.28 -0.65
CA SER A 205 -1.13 22.86 -0.95
C SER A 205 -1.92 22.04 -1.98
N ASN A 206 -1.24 21.31 -2.87
CA ASN A 206 -1.82 20.43 -3.89
C ASN A 206 -1.89 18.94 -3.46
N ARG A 207 -1.82 18.65 -2.15
CA ARG A 207 -1.97 17.30 -1.56
C ARG A 207 -0.82 16.33 -1.88
N ILE A 208 0.32 16.87 -2.26
CA ILE A 208 1.52 16.08 -2.58
C ILE A 208 2.46 16.20 -1.39
N ASN A 209 2.95 15.07 -0.89
CA ASN A 209 3.94 15.05 0.17
C ASN A 209 5.33 15.22 -0.42
N PRO A 210 6.03 16.33 -0.16
CA PRO A 210 7.38 16.52 -0.63
C PRO A 210 8.30 15.50 0.02
N VAL A 211 9.24 14.98 -0.75
CA VAL A 211 10.42 14.28 -0.23
C VAL A 211 11.61 15.18 -0.47
N CYS A 212 12.41 15.39 0.57
CA CYS A 212 13.44 16.42 0.59
C CYS A 212 14.73 15.85 1.13
N SER A 213 15.86 16.36 0.62
CA SER A 213 17.17 16.06 1.18
C SER A 213 17.79 17.34 1.74
N PHE A 214 18.09 17.31 3.03
CA PHE A 214 18.76 18.41 3.72
C PHE A 214 20.21 18.01 4.05
N PRO A 215 21.18 18.95 3.92
CA PRO A 215 22.55 18.70 4.36
C PRO A 215 22.61 18.29 5.83
N GLY A 216 23.30 17.20 6.15
CA GLY A 216 23.45 16.69 7.52
C GLY A 216 22.25 15.90 8.07
N GLU A 217 21.05 16.04 7.51
CA GLU A 217 19.83 15.36 8.00
C GLU A 217 19.36 14.21 7.09
N GLY A 218 19.91 14.09 5.88
CA GLY A 218 19.58 13.01 4.94
C GLY A 218 18.37 13.30 4.07
N THR A 219 17.79 12.24 3.47
CA THR A 219 16.57 12.30 2.65
C THR A 219 15.37 11.83 3.46
N MET A 220 14.26 12.56 3.42
CA MET A 220 13.08 12.21 4.20
C MET A 220 11.75 12.66 3.58
N LEU A 221 10.67 12.01 4.00
CA LEU A 221 9.31 12.44 3.73
C LEU A 221 8.98 13.69 4.57
N TRP A 222 8.63 14.78 3.91
CA TRP A 222 8.37 16.09 4.51
C TRP A 222 6.89 16.50 4.41
N GLY A 223 5.99 15.54 4.61
CA GLY A 223 4.55 15.77 4.59
C GLY A 223 3.77 14.54 5.05
N ASP A 224 2.50 14.74 5.41
CA ASP A 224 1.60 13.69 5.87
C ASP A 224 0.17 13.82 5.34
N LYS A 225 -0.02 14.46 4.18
CA LYS A 225 -1.31 14.59 3.52
C LYS A 225 -1.77 13.31 2.83
N THR A 226 -3.06 13.08 2.85
CA THR A 226 -3.72 12.15 1.94
C THR A 226 -4.09 12.86 0.64
N GLY A 227 -4.55 12.10 -0.36
CA GLY A 227 -5.06 12.61 -1.63
C GLY A 227 -6.40 13.36 -1.56
N LEU A 228 -6.89 13.69 -0.36
CA LEU A 228 -8.17 14.36 -0.18
C LEU A 228 -8.05 15.87 -0.45
N SER A 229 -8.90 16.39 -1.33
CA SER A 229 -8.98 17.82 -1.68
C SER A 229 -9.72 18.67 -0.67
N GLN A 230 -10.70 18.08 0.01
CA GLN A 230 -11.47 18.80 1.02
C GLN A 230 -10.72 18.83 2.34
N ASN A 231 -10.86 19.95 3.06
CA ASN A 231 -10.37 20.05 4.42
C ASN A 231 -11.25 19.17 5.33
N SER A 232 -10.68 18.09 5.85
CA SER A 232 -11.35 17.11 6.70
C SER A 232 -10.31 16.53 7.65
N ALA A 233 -10.74 15.94 8.77
CA ALA A 233 -9.85 15.20 9.67
C ALA A 233 -9.05 14.11 8.92
N PHE A 234 -9.62 13.59 7.84
CA PHE A 234 -9.04 12.55 7.01
C PHE A 234 -8.07 13.03 5.91
N ASN A 235 -7.73 14.32 5.90
CA ASN A 235 -6.68 14.83 5.01
C ASN A 235 -5.26 14.47 5.49
N ARG A 236 -5.13 13.75 6.62
CA ARG A 236 -3.86 13.29 7.19
C ARG A 236 -3.72 11.78 7.14
N ILE A 237 -2.52 11.31 6.78
CA ILE A 237 -2.16 9.89 6.73
C ILE A 237 -2.39 9.25 8.10
N ASN A 238 -1.90 9.87 9.16
CA ASN A 238 -1.98 9.33 10.51
C ASN A 238 -3.44 9.17 11.00
N VAL A 239 -4.32 10.13 10.71
CA VAL A 239 -5.74 10.04 11.05
C VAL A 239 -6.45 8.98 10.21
N ARG A 240 -6.16 8.87 8.91
CA ARG A 240 -6.77 7.82 8.09
C ARG A 240 -6.37 6.43 8.55
N ARG A 241 -5.09 6.23 8.87
CA ARG A 241 -4.55 4.95 9.36
C ARG A 241 -5.09 4.58 10.73
N LEU A 242 -5.28 5.56 11.63
CA LEU A 242 -5.98 5.39 12.89
C LEU A 242 -7.37 4.78 12.68
N PHE A 243 -8.17 5.39 11.80
CA PHE A 243 -9.53 4.91 11.54
C PHE A 243 -9.55 3.53 10.89
N ILE A 244 -8.66 3.25 9.93
CA ILE A 244 -8.54 1.91 9.34
C ILE A 244 -8.23 0.86 10.43
N ALA A 245 -7.31 1.15 11.36
CA ALA A 245 -6.96 0.24 12.44
C ALA A 245 -8.14 0.00 13.41
N ILE A 246 -8.85 1.07 13.79
CA ILE A 246 -10.02 0.97 14.68
C ILE A 246 -11.18 0.24 14.00
N GLU A 247 -11.54 0.63 12.78
CA GLU A 247 -12.65 0.04 12.02
C GLU A 247 -12.43 -1.46 11.82
N LYS A 248 -11.20 -1.88 11.48
CA LYS A 248 -10.85 -3.28 11.30
C LYS A 248 -10.91 -4.09 12.61
N ALA A 249 -10.48 -3.51 13.73
CA ALA A 249 -10.56 -4.17 15.03
C ALA A 249 -12.01 -4.36 15.49
N ILE A 250 -12.83 -3.31 15.38
CA ILE A 250 -14.25 -3.33 15.76
C ILE A 250 -15.06 -4.24 14.83
N GLU A 251 -14.76 -4.27 13.53
CA GLU A 251 -15.38 -5.22 12.59
C GLU A 251 -15.11 -6.68 12.98
N ASN A 252 -13.91 -7.00 13.45
CA ASN A 252 -13.63 -8.36 13.92
C ASN A 252 -14.42 -8.69 15.20
N ALA A 253 -14.62 -7.72 16.08
CA ALA A 253 -15.47 -7.89 17.26
C ALA A 253 -16.95 -8.07 16.88
N SER A 254 -17.45 -7.36 15.87
CA SER A 254 -18.86 -7.44 15.46
C SER A 254 -19.24 -8.81 14.87
N LYS A 255 -18.28 -9.57 14.34
CA LYS A 255 -18.51 -10.94 13.86
C LYS A 255 -19.05 -11.88 14.93
N VAL A 256 -18.72 -11.66 16.20
CA VAL A 256 -19.19 -12.48 17.34
C VAL A 256 -20.67 -12.19 17.66
N VAL A 257 -21.17 -11.01 17.29
CA VAL A 257 -22.57 -10.60 17.53
C VAL A 257 -23.49 -11.05 16.39
N LEU A 258 -22.93 -11.40 15.23
CA LEU A 258 -23.72 -11.83 14.08
C LEU A 258 -24.47 -13.13 14.42
N PHE A 259 -25.79 -13.12 14.19
CA PHE A 259 -26.73 -14.21 14.53
C PHE A 259 -27.07 -14.40 16.02
N GLU A 260 -26.55 -13.56 16.91
CA GLU A 260 -27.00 -13.52 18.31
C GLU A 260 -28.31 -12.73 18.48
N PHE A 261 -28.99 -12.91 19.62
CA PHE A 261 -30.18 -12.13 19.94
C PHE A 261 -29.83 -10.65 20.16
N ASN A 262 -30.58 -9.72 19.55
CA ASN A 262 -30.44 -8.28 19.81
C ASN A 262 -31.14 -7.87 21.11
N ASP A 263 -30.61 -8.33 22.24
CA ASP A 263 -31.06 -7.97 23.58
C ASP A 263 -30.05 -7.08 24.32
N GLN A 264 -30.38 -6.72 25.56
CA GLN A 264 -29.49 -5.88 26.38
C GLN A 264 -28.16 -6.57 26.70
N PHE A 265 -28.15 -7.90 26.85
CA PHE A 265 -26.97 -8.66 27.21
C PHE A 265 -25.95 -8.64 26.07
N THR A 266 -26.39 -8.95 24.85
CA THR A 266 -25.53 -8.92 23.65
C THR A 266 -24.98 -7.52 23.40
N ARG A 267 -25.81 -6.48 23.54
CA ARG A 267 -25.38 -5.07 23.40
C ARG A 267 -24.33 -4.69 24.44
N GLN A 268 -24.54 -5.00 25.71
CA GLN A 268 -23.57 -4.73 26.78
C GLN A 268 -22.27 -5.52 26.60
N ASN A 269 -22.34 -6.76 26.14
CA ASN A 269 -21.16 -7.55 25.82
C ASN A 269 -20.34 -6.91 24.68
N PHE A 270 -20.99 -6.43 23.62
CA PHE A 270 -20.32 -5.70 22.54
C PHE A 270 -19.61 -4.44 23.04
N VAL A 271 -20.31 -3.62 23.86
CA VAL A 271 -19.72 -2.40 24.46
C VAL A 271 -18.51 -2.76 25.34
N SER A 272 -18.61 -3.83 26.13
CA SER A 272 -17.54 -4.31 27.02
C SER A 272 -16.30 -4.81 26.27
N ILE A 273 -16.42 -5.10 24.97
CA ILE A 273 -15.28 -5.43 24.09
C ILE A 273 -14.70 -4.15 23.46
N VAL A 274 -15.56 -3.25 22.98
CA VAL A 274 -15.14 -2.07 22.21
C VAL A 274 -14.53 -0.98 23.09
N GLU A 275 -15.12 -0.68 24.26
CA GLU A 275 -14.63 0.42 25.11
C GLU A 275 -13.21 0.19 25.64
N PRO A 276 -12.83 -0.99 26.17
CA PRO A 276 -11.45 -1.21 26.61
C PRO A 276 -10.43 -1.09 25.48
N PHE A 277 -10.79 -1.48 24.27
CA PHE A 277 -9.94 -1.30 23.09
C PHE A 277 -9.72 0.18 22.77
N LEU A 278 -10.79 0.99 22.78
CA LEU A 278 -10.68 2.43 22.54
C LEU A 278 -9.93 3.15 23.66
N ASP A 279 -10.08 2.71 24.91
CA ASP A 279 -9.29 3.21 26.04
C ASP A 279 -7.79 2.92 25.88
N ASP A 280 -7.41 1.75 25.37
CA ASP A 280 -6.02 1.44 25.05
C ASP A 280 -5.48 2.36 23.94
N VAL A 281 -6.26 2.59 22.87
CA VAL A 281 -5.89 3.55 21.82
C VAL A 281 -5.74 4.97 22.37
N LYS A 282 -6.60 5.37 23.32
CA LYS A 282 -6.53 6.67 24.02
C LYS A 282 -5.27 6.77 24.89
N ALA A 283 -4.97 5.75 25.68
CA ALA A 283 -3.77 5.67 26.51
C ALA A 283 -2.48 5.80 25.68
N ARG A 284 -2.49 5.23 24.46
CA ARG A 284 -1.41 5.31 23.47
C ARG A 284 -1.50 6.52 22.54
N ARG A 285 -2.31 7.51 22.92
CA ARG A 285 -2.41 8.85 22.32
C ARG A 285 -2.97 8.88 20.89
N GLY A 286 -3.66 7.83 20.45
CA GLY A 286 -4.31 7.81 19.13
C GLY A 286 -5.54 8.71 19.07
N ILE A 287 -6.32 8.72 20.15
CA ILE A 287 -7.55 9.51 20.27
C ILE A 287 -7.50 10.34 21.56
N THR A 288 -8.19 11.48 21.57
CA THR A 288 -8.36 12.30 22.77
C THR A 288 -9.62 11.92 23.54
N ASP A 289 -10.64 11.44 22.84
CA ASP A 289 -11.94 11.10 23.41
C ASP A 289 -12.75 10.19 22.47
N PHE A 290 -13.69 9.44 23.04
CA PHE A 290 -14.64 8.63 22.27
C PHE A 290 -15.98 8.49 22.99
N LEU A 291 -17.00 8.05 22.25
CA LEU A 291 -18.30 7.64 22.78
C LEU A 291 -18.78 6.42 21.99
N VAL A 292 -19.21 5.38 22.70
CA VAL A 292 -19.87 4.21 22.11
C VAL A 292 -21.33 4.23 22.54
N VAL A 293 -22.25 4.22 21.57
CA VAL A 293 -23.68 4.08 21.82
C VAL A 293 -24.13 2.75 21.23
N CYS A 294 -24.55 1.84 22.09
CA CYS A 294 -25.14 0.55 21.67
C CYS A 294 -26.14 0.12 22.74
N ASP A 295 -27.29 0.78 22.74
CA ASP A 295 -28.34 0.61 23.73
C ASP A 295 -29.72 0.78 23.08
N SER A 296 -30.78 0.92 23.88
CA SER A 296 -32.14 1.09 23.39
C SER A 296 -32.37 2.41 22.63
N THR A 297 -31.47 3.39 22.72
CA THR A 297 -31.60 4.67 22.03
C THR A 297 -31.34 4.53 20.52
N ASN A 298 -30.41 3.66 20.12
CA ASN A 298 -30.12 3.37 18.71
C ASN A 298 -30.55 1.98 18.25
N ASN A 299 -30.88 1.06 19.17
CA ASN A 299 -31.57 -0.21 18.88
C ASN A 299 -33.03 -0.11 19.29
N THR A 300 -33.79 0.71 18.55
CA THR A 300 -35.23 0.87 18.75
C THR A 300 -35.99 -0.42 18.36
N ALA A 301 -37.26 -0.53 18.76
CA ALA A 301 -38.10 -1.68 18.38
C ALA A 301 -38.11 -1.90 16.87
N GLN A 302 -38.16 -0.83 16.07
CA GLN A 302 -38.10 -0.94 14.61
C GLN A 302 -36.79 -1.57 14.11
N VAL A 303 -35.64 -1.17 14.68
CA VAL A 303 -34.32 -1.73 14.31
C VAL A 303 -34.27 -3.23 14.63
N ILE A 304 -34.78 -3.61 15.80
CA ILE A 304 -34.85 -5.01 16.24
C ILE A 304 -35.80 -5.82 15.34
N ASP A 305 -36.99 -5.29 15.03
CA ASP A 305 -37.98 -5.94 14.17
C ASP A 305 -37.47 -6.12 12.73
N THR A 306 -36.55 -5.27 12.27
CA THR A 306 -35.85 -5.43 11.00
C THR A 306 -34.62 -6.35 11.06
N ASN A 307 -34.37 -7.00 12.19
CA ASN A 307 -33.20 -7.84 12.45
C ASN A 307 -31.86 -7.11 12.26
N GLU A 308 -31.82 -5.82 12.60
CA GLU A 308 -30.61 -5.01 12.60
C GLU A 308 -30.01 -4.92 14.01
N PHE A 309 -28.70 -4.72 14.09
CA PHE A 309 -27.97 -4.36 15.30
C PHE A 309 -27.19 -3.07 15.03
N ARG A 310 -27.35 -2.07 15.89
CA ARG A 310 -26.71 -0.75 15.70
C ARG A 310 -25.75 -0.44 16.83
N ALA A 311 -24.55 -0.03 16.45
CA ALA A 311 -23.55 0.52 17.34
C ALA A 311 -22.95 1.77 16.68
N ASP A 312 -23.08 2.91 17.36
CA ASP A 312 -22.55 4.18 16.90
C ASP A 312 -21.27 4.48 17.69
N ILE A 313 -20.16 4.66 16.98
CA ILE A 313 -18.84 4.93 17.58
C ILE A 313 -18.37 6.31 17.13
N TYR A 314 -18.23 7.22 18.08
CA TYR A 314 -17.75 8.59 17.85
C TYR A 314 -16.32 8.72 18.37
N ILE A 315 -15.42 9.29 17.57
CA ILE A 315 -13.99 9.35 17.87
C ILE A 315 -13.45 10.76 17.63
N LYS A 316 -12.68 11.29 18.60
CA LYS A 316 -11.87 12.51 18.45
C LYS A 316 -10.40 12.12 18.23
N PRO A 317 -9.86 12.16 17.00
CA PRO A 317 -8.50 11.73 16.73
C PRO A 317 -7.45 12.77 17.17
N THR A 318 -6.29 12.30 17.61
CA THR A 318 -5.11 13.14 17.82
C THR A 318 -4.55 13.63 16.48
N ARG A 319 -4.19 14.91 16.39
CA ARG A 319 -3.67 15.54 15.16
C ARG A 319 -2.16 15.77 15.23
N SER A 320 -1.48 15.61 14.09
CA SER A 320 -0.06 15.89 13.94
C SER A 320 0.23 17.40 13.86
N ILE A 321 1.37 17.82 14.41
CA ILE A 321 1.91 19.17 14.25
C ILE A 321 2.57 19.25 12.87
N ASN A 322 2.15 20.21 12.05
CA ASN A 322 2.65 20.39 10.67
C ASN A 322 3.26 21.78 10.43
N PHE A 323 2.95 22.75 11.29
CA PHE A 323 3.45 24.13 11.19
C PHE A 323 3.94 24.56 12.57
N ILE A 324 5.11 25.17 12.62
CA ILE A 324 5.69 25.78 13.82
C ILE A 324 5.97 27.23 13.46
N THR A 325 5.34 28.15 14.18
CA THR A 325 5.61 29.59 14.06
C THR A 325 6.46 30.01 15.26
N LEU A 326 7.65 30.53 14.99
CA LEU A 326 8.54 31.09 16.01
C LEU A 326 8.57 32.61 15.83
N THR A 327 8.12 33.33 16.85
CA THR A 327 8.12 34.80 16.86
C THR A 327 9.25 35.27 17.76
N PHE A 328 10.19 36.03 17.18
CA PHE A 328 11.26 36.68 17.92
C PHE A 328 10.96 38.17 18.03
N VAL A 329 10.83 38.67 19.26
CA VAL A 329 10.61 40.09 19.54
C VAL A 329 11.75 40.61 20.40
N ALA A 330 12.45 41.63 19.92
CA ALA A 330 13.42 42.38 20.73
C ALA A 330 12.69 43.55 21.39
N THR A 331 12.51 43.50 22.70
CA THR A 331 11.85 44.55 23.48
C THR A 331 12.89 45.48 24.09
N ARG A 332 12.50 46.73 24.38
CA ARG A 332 13.38 47.67 25.10
C ARG A 332 13.49 47.22 26.56
N THR A 333 14.63 47.47 27.20
CA THR A 333 14.93 47.05 28.58
C THR A 333 13.88 47.43 29.63
N GLY A 334 13.10 48.49 29.40
CA GLY A 334 12.02 48.94 30.31
C GLY A 334 10.61 48.52 29.91
N VAL A 335 10.44 47.63 28.92
CA VAL A 335 9.12 47.11 28.49
C VAL A 335 8.98 45.69 28.99
N GLU A 336 7.95 45.45 29.79
CA GLU A 336 7.63 44.13 30.33
C GLU A 336 7.14 43.20 29.21
N PHE A 337 7.60 41.95 29.20
CA PHE A 337 7.22 40.99 28.17
C PHE A 337 5.71 40.73 28.11
N SER A 338 4.98 40.91 29.21
CA SER A 338 3.52 40.82 29.26
C SER A 338 2.81 41.85 28.37
N GLU A 339 3.40 43.04 28.19
CA GLU A 339 2.84 44.07 27.30
C GLU A 339 3.03 43.72 25.82
N VAL A 340 4.00 42.84 25.51
CA VAL A 340 4.39 42.48 24.15
C VAL A 340 3.72 41.19 23.68
N VAL A 341 3.43 40.26 24.59
CA VAL A 341 2.76 38.99 24.27
C VAL A 341 1.25 39.15 24.03
N SER A 342 0.67 40.27 24.49
CA SER A 342 -0.77 40.54 24.43
C SER A 342 -1.24 41.28 23.16
N ALA A 343 -0.31 41.66 22.28
CA ALA A 343 -0.55 42.58 21.15
C ALA A 343 -0.70 41.89 19.79
#